data_AF-A0A8S9LE70-F1
#
_entry.id   AF-A0A8S9LE70-F1
#
_cell.length_a   1.000
_cell.length_b   1.000
_cell.length_c   1.000
_cell.angle_alpha   90.00
_cell.angle_beta   90.00
_cell.angle_gamma   90.00
#
_symmetry.space_group_name_H-M   'P 1'
#
loop_
_entity.id
_entity.type
_entity.pdbx_description
1 polymer ?
#
loop_
_entity_poly.entity_id
_entity_poly.type
_entity_poly.pdbx_seq_one_letter_code
_entity_poly.pdbx_strand_id
1 'polypeptide(L)'
;MEAGADASFVEAPRDDDELKEIGKRTKGFRVCNMIEGGVTPLHTPEELKEMGFHLIVHPLTALYASARALVDVLKTLKENGTTRGHLEKMATFEEFNSLVDLESWFELEARYSNLRNALGTTTKS
;
A
#
# COMPACT_ATOMS: atom_id res chain seq x y z
N MET A 1 -14.10 11.05 23.20
CA MET A 1 -13.41 9.98 23.96
C MET A 1 -14.20 9.44 25.13
N GLU A 2 -15.05 10.25 25.77
CA GLU A 2 -15.88 9.79 26.89
C GLU A 2 -16.80 8.59 26.56
N ALA A 3 -17.14 8.41 25.27
CA ALA A 3 -17.88 7.25 24.77
C ALA A 3 -17.04 5.97 24.59
N GLY A 4 -15.74 5.97 24.90
CA GLY A 4 -14.88 4.77 24.87
C GLY A 4 -14.10 4.53 23.57
N ALA A 5 -14.01 5.50 22.65
CA ALA A 5 -13.20 5.38 21.44
C ALA A 5 -11.69 5.50 21.74
N ASP A 6 -10.87 4.60 21.16
CA ASP A 6 -9.42 4.57 21.33
C ASP A 6 -8.69 5.73 20.62
N ALA A 7 -9.23 6.17 19.48
CA ALA A 7 -8.66 7.25 18.69
C ALA A 7 -9.75 8.17 18.14
N SER A 8 -9.40 9.44 17.92
CA SER A 8 -10.24 10.41 17.23
C SER A 8 -9.72 10.69 15.82
N PHE A 9 -10.65 10.87 14.89
CA PHE A 9 -10.38 11.33 13.53
C PHE A 9 -11.22 12.59 13.28
N VAL A 10 -10.55 13.72 13.05
CA VAL A 10 -11.19 14.98 12.67
C VAL A 10 -10.95 15.18 11.18
N GLU A 11 -12.03 15.25 10.42
CA GLU A 11 -11.95 15.19 8.97
C GLU A 11 -11.65 16.57 8.35
N ALA A 12 -10.84 16.54 7.29
CA ALA A 12 -10.53 17.67 6.41
C ALA A 12 -10.08 18.99 7.09
N PRO A 13 -9.08 18.98 8.01
CA PRO A 13 -8.43 20.22 8.45
C PRO A 13 -7.86 20.96 7.24
N ARG A 14 -7.96 22.28 7.18
CA ARG A 14 -7.65 23.08 5.99
C ARG A 14 -6.26 23.69 5.99
N ASP A 15 -5.64 23.80 7.15
CA ASP A 15 -4.32 24.39 7.33
C ASP A 15 -3.62 23.86 8.58
N ASP A 16 -2.36 24.23 8.75
CA ASP A 16 -1.51 23.83 9.87
C ASP A 16 -2.03 24.31 11.22
N ASP A 17 -2.74 25.44 11.26
CA ASP A 17 -3.26 26.00 12.50
C ASP A 17 -4.44 25.15 13.01
N GLU A 18 -5.34 24.73 12.11
CA GLU A 18 -6.39 23.75 12.44
C GLU A 18 -5.79 22.40 12.88
N LEU A 19 -4.75 21.90 12.20
CA LEU A 19 -4.06 20.66 12.59
C LEU A 19 -3.46 20.75 14.00
N LYS A 20 -2.72 21.84 14.30
CA LYS A 20 -2.16 22.10 15.63
C LYS A 20 -3.25 22.25 16.68
N GLU A 21 -4.37 22.88 16.34
CA GLU A 21 -5.46 23.07 17.27
C GLU A 21 -6.17 21.75 17.61
N ILE A 22 -6.35 20.87 16.62
CA ILE A 22 -6.83 19.51 16.84
C ILE A 22 -5.91 18.76 17.79
N GLY A 23 -4.59 18.83 17.56
CA GLY A 23 -3.56 18.24 18.42
C GLY A 23 -3.67 18.68 19.87
N LYS A 24 -3.88 19.99 20.10
CA LYS A 24 -4.01 20.59 21.43
C LYS A 24 -5.33 20.26 22.12
N ARG A 25 -6.46 20.27 21.40
CA ARG A 25 -7.81 20.24 22.00
C ARG A 25 -8.40 18.85 22.17
N THR A 26 -8.07 17.92 21.28
CA THR A 26 -8.57 16.55 21.41
C THR A 26 -7.71 15.79 22.42
N LYS A 27 -8.23 14.71 23.00
CA LYS A 27 -7.48 13.83 23.94
C LYS A 27 -7.11 12.52 23.22
N GLY A 28 -6.20 11.74 23.82
CA GLY A 28 -5.78 10.40 23.38
C GLY A 28 -5.18 10.33 21.97
N PHE A 29 -5.30 9.16 21.31
CA PHE A 29 -4.73 8.94 19.98
C PHE A 29 -5.50 9.69 18.91
N ARG A 30 -4.77 10.22 17.92
CA ARG A 30 -5.34 11.02 16.82
C ARG A 30 -4.89 10.47 15.48
N VAL A 31 -5.85 10.31 14.58
CA VAL A 31 -5.62 9.90 13.21
C VAL A 31 -5.59 11.13 12.31
N CYS A 32 -4.63 11.20 11.41
CA CYS A 32 -4.59 12.17 10.33
C CYS A 32 -4.70 11.46 8.98
N ASN A 33 -5.43 12.05 8.04
CA ASN A 33 -5.63 11.50 6.71
C ASN A 33 -4.91 12.37 5.67
N MET A 34 -3.94 11.76 4.98
CA MET A 34 -3.17 12.40 3.91
C MET A 34 -3.75 11.97 2.57
N ILE A 35 -4.42 12.91 1.89
CA ILE A 35 -4.99 12.70 0.55
C ILE A 35 -4.32 13.65 -0.43
N GLU A 36 -3.70 13.11 -1.47
CA GLU A 36 -3.11 13.89 -2.54
C GLU A 36 -4.19 14.64 -3.33
N GLY A 37 -4.10 15.97 -3.39
CA GLY A 37 -5.11 16.82 -4.00
C GLY A 37 -6.36 17.06 -3.14
N GLY A 38 -6.33 16.63 -1.86
CA GLY A 38 -7.32 17.02 -0.85
C GLY A 38 -7.12 18.46 -0.33
N VAL A 39 -7.94 18.86 0.63
CA VAL A 39 -7.86 20.21 1.25
C VAL A 39 -6.86 20.26 2.42
N THR A 40 -6.54 19.13 3.03
CA THR A 40 -5.55 19.05 4.12
C THR A 40 -4.14 19.08 3.54
N PRO A 41 -3.27 19.99 3.98
CA PRO A 41 -1.89 20.02 3.50
C PRO A 41 -1.16 18.71 3.82
N LEU A 42 -0.35 18.23 2.88
CA LEU A 42 0.43 17.01 3.04
C LEU A 42 1.61 17.26 3.98
N HIS A 43 1.80 16.35 4.92
CA HIS A 43 2.85 16.41 5.93
C HIS A 43 3.53 15.05 6.10
N THR A 44 4.76 15.09 6.57
CA THR A 44 5.52 13.91 7.00
C THR A 44 5.01 13.37 8.35
N PRO A 45 5.33 12.11 8.67
CA PRO A 45 5.04 11.58 10.00
C PRO A 45 5.66 12.38 11.15
N GLU A 46 6.85 12.93 10.95
CA GLU A 46 7.56 13.73 11.94
C GLU A 46 6.82 15.06 12.21
N GLU A 47 6.42 15.79 11.17
CA GLU A 47 5.64 17.03 11.30
C GLU A 47 4.29 16.77 11.98
N LEU A 48 3.58 15.72 11.58
CA LEU A 48 2.28 15.36 12.18
C LEU A 48 2.43 14.91 13.64
N LYS A 49 3.53 14.26 13.98
CA LYS A 49 3.87 13.92 15.36
C LYS A 49 4.11 15.16 16.20
N GLU A 50 4.84 16.15 15.69
CA GLU A 50 5.02 17.45 16.36
C GLU A 50 3.67 18.18 16.57
N MET A 51 2.73 17.99 15.65
CA MET A 51 1.35 18.48 15.76
C MET A 51 0.43 17.62 16.65
N GLY A 52 0.91 16.51 17.22
CA GLY A 52 0.15 15.67 18.16
C GLY A 52 -0.67 14.54 17.54
N PHE A 53 -0.40 14.16 16.29
CA PHE A 53 -0.99 13.00 15.62
C PHE A 53 -0.18 11.71 15.85
N HIS A 54 -0.86 10.56 15.74
CA HIS A 54 -0.33 9.26 16.17
C HIS A 54 -0.44 8.19 15.09
N LEU A 55 -1.49 8.28 14.27
CA LEU A 55 -1.72 7.38 13.16
C LEU A 55 -1.96 8.21 11.91
N ILE A 56 -1.31 7.83 10.82
CA ILE A 56 -1.39 8.56 9.55
C ILE A 56 -1.85 7.57 8.51
N VAL A 57 -2.93 7.90 7.82
CA VAL A 57 -3.48 7.07 6.75
C VAL A 57 -3.25 7.76 5.42
N HIS A 58 -2.83 6.97 4.44
CA HIS A 58 -2.62 7.35 3.04
C HIS A 58 -3.57 6.52 2.15
N PRO A 59 -4.89 6.78 2.24
CA PRO A 59 -5.90 5.84 1.72
C PRO A 59 -5.93 5.74 0.19
N LEU A 60 -5.49 6.79 -0.52
CA LEU A 60 -5.62 6.87 -1.97
C LEU A 60 -4.28 6.81 -2.72
N THR A 61 -3.14 6.91 -2.02
CA THR A 61 -1.81 6.97 -2.63
C THR A 61 -1.57 5.80 -3.59
N ALA A 62 -1.79 4.56 -3.14
CA ALA A 62 -1.60 3.36 -3.96
C ALA A 62 -2.56 3.32 -5.15
N LEU A 63 -3.82 3.74 -4.95
CA LEU A 63 -4.85 3.74 -6.00
C LEU A 63 -4.54 4.78 -7.08
N TYR A 64 -4.18 6.01 -6.70
CA TYR A 64 -3.84 7.08 -7.63
C TYR A 64 -2.57 6.76 -8.43
N ALA A 65 -1.54 6.22 -7.78
CA ALA A 65 -0.33 5.77 -8.46
C ALA A 65 -0.66 4.66 -9.49
N SER A 66 -1.45 3.67 -9.08
CA SER A 66 -1.87 2.57 -9.96
C SER A 66 -2.71 3.05 -11.13
N ALA A 67 -3.68 3.93 -10.89
CA ALA A 67 -4.54 4.48 -11.94
C ALA A 67 -3.74 5.24 -13.00
N ARG A 68 -2.75 6.04 -12.59
CA ARG A 68 -1.83 6.72 -13.52
C ARG A 68 -1.04 5.72 -14.36
N ALA A 69 -0.42 4.73 -13.72
CA ALA A 69 0.37 3.73 -14.42
C ALA A 69 -0.46 2.93 -15.43
N LEU A 70 -1.68 2.55 -15.06
CA LEU A 70 -2.63 1.84 -15.94
C LEU A 70 -2.99 2.68 -17.17
N VAL A 71 -3.30 3.96 -16.99
CA VAL A 71 -3.58 4.86 -18.12
C VAL A 71 -2.38 4.95 -19.07
N ASP A 72 -1.18 5.12 -18.52
CA ASP A 72 0.04 5.33 -19.29
C ASP A 72 0.43 4.09 -20.12
N VAL A 73 0.36 2.88 -19.54
CA VAL A 73 0.69 1.64 -20.24
C VAL A 73 -0.37 1.26 -21.28
N LEU A 74 -1.67 1.45 -20.97
CA LEU A 74 -2.76 1.14 -21.89
C LEU A 74 -2.78 2.10 -23.08
N LYS A 75 -2.45 3.38 -22.86
CA LYS A 75 -2.25 4.36 -23.94
C LYS A 75 -1.10 3.91 -24.86
N THR A 76 0.04 3.56 -24.27
CA THR A 76 1.21 3.07 -25.04
C THR A 76 0.85 1.86 -25.89
N LEU A 77 0.14 0.89 -25.31
CA LEU A 77 -0.31 -0.31 -26.02
C LEU A 77 -1.29 0.04 -27.15
N LYS A 78 -2.23 0.96 -26.91
CA LYS A 78 -3.22 1.40 -27.90
C LYS A 78 -2.59 2.10 -29.10
N GLU A 79 -1.60 2.97 -28.85
CA GLU A 79 -0.96 3.79 -29.89
C GLU A 79 0.08 3.00 -30.69
N ASN A 80 0.87 2.15 -30.03
CA ASN A 80 2.02 1.50 -30.65
C ASN A 80 1.79 0.01 -30.99
N GLY A 81 0.70 -0.59 -30.50
CA GLY A 81 0.44 -2.03 -30.62
C GLY A 81 1.42 -2.91 -29.82
N THR A 82 2.26 -2.31 -28.96
CA THR A 82 3.26 -3.01 -28.15
C THR A 82 3.67 -2.17 -26.93
N THR A 83 4.15 -2.83 -25.88
CA THR A 83 4.67 -2.22 -24.64
C THR A 83 6.20 -2.06 -24.64
N ARG A 84 6.89 -2.37 -25.74
CA ARG A 84 8.37 -2.36 -25.81
C ARG A 84 9.01 -1.05 -25.32
N GLY A 85 8.37 0.09 -25.59
CA GLY A 85 8.83 1.42 -25.15
C GLY A 85 8.38 1.82 -23.74
N HIS A 86 7.89 0.89 -22.92
CA HIS A 86 7.34 1.16 -21.59
C HIS A 86 7.90 0.24 -20.48
N LEU A 87 8.88 -0.62 -20.82
CA LEU A 87 9.36 -1.66 -19.91
C LEU A 87 9.99 -1.08 -18.63
N GLU A 88 10.66 0.07 -18.71
CA GLU A 88 11.27 0.76 -17.56
C GLU A 88 10.27 1.23 -16.48
N LYS A 89 8.97 1.25 -16.80
CA LYS A 89 7.90 1.65 -15.89
C LYS A 89 7.08 0.47 -15.36
N MET A 90 7.52 -0.75 -15.67
CA MET A 90 6.86 -1.99 -15.26
C MET A 90 7.78 -2.78 -14.33
N ALA A 91 7.18 -3.59 -13.47
CA ALA A 91 7.94 -4.58 -12.72
C ALA A 91 8.60 -5.56 -13.69
N THR A 92 9.86 -5.89 -13.42
CA THR A 92 10.57 -6.99 -14.07
C THR A 92 9.99 -8.33 -13.61
N PHE A 93 10.34 -9.40 -14.34
CA PHE A 93 9.95 -10.76 -13.96
C PHE A 93 10.51 -11.14 -12.58
N GLU A 94 11.75 -10.76 -12.30
CA GLU A 94 12.41 -11.03 -11.01
C GLU A 94 11.74 -10.27 -9.86
N GLU A 95 11.47 -8.97 -10.02
CA GLU A 95 10.76 -8.17 -9.01
C GLU A 95 9.37 -8.72 -8.73
N PHE A 96 8.62 -9.10 -9.77
CA PHE A 96 7.27 -9.66 -9.60
C PHE A 96 7.31 -11.02 -8.87
N ASN A 97 8.25 -11.90 -9.23
CA ASN A 97 8.39 -13.20 -8.57
C ASN A 97 8.78 -13.07 -7.10
N SER A 98 9.67 -12.12 -6.78
CA SER A 98 10.03 -11.79 -5.41
C SER A 98 8.82 -11.23 -4.63
N LEU A 99 8.05 -10.33 -5.26
CA LEU A 99 6.86 -9.74 -4.64
C LEU A 99 5.79 -10.78 -4.28
N VAL A 100 5.57 -11.78 -5.13
CA VAL A 100 4.60 -12.85 -4.88
C VAL A 100 5.19 -14.05 -4.12
N ASP A 101 6.45 -13.94 -3.70
CA ASP A 101 7.19 -14.96 -2.98
C ASP A 101 7.20 -16.32 -3.70
N LEU A 102 7.48 -16.32 -5.01
CA LEU A 102 7.44 -17.52 -5.84
C LEU A 102 8.40 -18.61 -5.35
N GLU A 103 9.53 -18.23 -4.75
CA GLU A 103 10.51 -19.17 -4.22
C GLU A 103 9.95 -20.03 -3.08
N SER A 104 9.18 -19.45 -2.16
CA SER A 104 8.56 -20.22 -1.07
C SER A 104 7.54 -21.23 -1.59
N TRP A 105 6.86 -20.94 -2.70
CA TRP A 105 5.99 -21.90 -3.37
C TRP A 105 6.77 -23.08 -3.94
N PHE A 106 7.94 -22.86 -4.55
CA PHE A 106 8.81 -23.95 -5.02
C PHE A 106 9.34 -24.79 -3.86
N GLU A 107 9.73 -24.17 -2.74
CA GLU A 107 10.15 -24.91 -1.55
C GLU A 107 9.01 -25.77 -0.97
N LEU A 108 7.80 -25.21 -0.95
CA LEU A 108 6.60 -25.92 -0.50
C LEU A 108 6.30 -27.13 -1.40
N GLU A 109 6.35 -26.94 -2.72
CA GLU A 109 6.18 -28.00 -3.71
C GLU A 109 7.24 -29.11 -3.53
N ALA A 110 8.52 -28.73 -3.40
CA ALA A 110 9.62 -29.68 -3.21
C ALA A 110 9.43 -30.49 -1.92
N ARG A 111 9.04 -29.84 -0.82
CA ARG A 111 8.77 -30.51 0.46
C ARG A 111 7.73 -31.61 0.34
N TYR A 112 6.58 -31.31 -0.29
CA TYR A 112 5.50 -32.28 -0.39
C TYR A 112 5.68 -33.30 -1.51
N SER A 113 6.40 -32.95 -2.58
CA SER A 113 6.81 -33.93 -3.60
C SER A 113 7.78 -34.95 -3.03
N ASN A 114 8.76 -34.50 -2.24
CA ASN A 114 9.69 -35.38 -1.53
C ASN A 114 8.98 -36.24 -0.48
N LEU A 115 8.01 -35.68 0.25
CA LEU A 115 7.18 -36.44 1.20
C LEU A 115 6.36 -37.53 0.49
N ARG A 116 5.74 -37.23 -0.67
CA ARG A 116 5.00 -38.20 -1.48
C ARG A 116 5.91 -39.34 -1.96
N ASN A 117 7.11 -39.00 -2.40
CA ASN A 117 8.10 -39.98 -2.83
C ASN A 117 8.60 -40.85 -1.66
N ALA A 118 8.79 -40.26 -0.46
CA ALA A 118 9.23 -40.96 0.74
C ALA A 118 8.15 -41.84 1.38
N LEU A 119 6.87 -41.46 1.26
CA LEU A 119 5.72 -42.23 1.77
C LEU A 119 5.26 -43.36 0.83
N GLY A 120 5.96 -43.58 -0.30
CA GLY A 120 5.77 -44.77 -1.12
C GLY A 120 4.36 -44.91 -1.72
N THR A 121 3.72 -43.83 -2.16
CA THR A 121 2.55 -43.96 -3.03
C THR A 121 2.96 -44.38 -4.44
N THR A 122 3.37 -45.63 -4.56
CA THR A 122 3.14 -46.45 -5.74
C THR A 122 1.64 -46.56 -5.96
N THR A 123 1.05 -45.60 -6.67
CA THR A 123 -0.10 -45.90 -7.53
C THR A 123 0.41 -45.97 -8.96
N LYS A 124 0.86 -47.19 -9.31
CA LYS A 124 0.76 -47.66 -10.68
C LYS A 124 -0.73 -47.85 -10.99
N SER A 125 -1.21 -47.17 -12.03
CA SER A 125 -2.02 -47.74 -13.11
C SER A 125 -1.97 -46.80 -14.30
#